data_AF-A0A2N6CVT8-F1
#
_entry.id   AF-A0A2N6CVT8-F1
#
_cell.length_a   1.000
_cell.length_b   1.000
_cell.length_c   1.000
_cell.angle_alpha   90.00
_cell.angle_beta   90.00
_cell.angle_gamma   90.00
#
_symmetry.space_group_name_H-M   'P 1'
#
loop_
_entity.id
_entity.type
_entity.pdbx_description
1 polymer ?
#
loop_
_entity_poly.entity_id
_entity_poly.type
_entity_poly.pdbx_seq_one_letter_code
_entity_poly.pdbx_strand_id
1 'polypeptide(L)'
;MIFARREAIRNFIPFPEQLEFEDWYTVLTLYQHYGVIETCSVPLVRYRIHSESDSQASRWNWHRRLGLLERDLRFLRLMQQRVTNDSFKSKLQHSILFRERLIRGLPTLDKGVRISMALLKTYFSLALSRFRTSMVDKRVRLEK
;
A
#
# COMPACT_ATOMS: atom_id res chain seq x y z
N MET A 1 12.75 7.13 6.34
CA MET A 1 13.15 8.22 7.26
C MET A 1 12.58 9.51 6.72
N ILE A 2 11.95 10.32 7.57
CA ILE A 2 11.27 11.56 7.18
C ILE A 2 12.06 12.72 7.76
N PHE A 3 12.45 13.67 6.91
CA PHE A 3 13.03 14.93 7.35
C PHE A 3 12.00 16.02 7.15
N ALA A 4 11.75 16.81 8.19
CA ALA A 4 10.79 17.91 8.16
C ALA A 4 11.41 19.15 8.80
N ARG A 5 11.07 20.33 8.27
CA ARG A 5 11.41 21.60 8.94
C ARG A 5 10.74 21.64 10.31
N ARG A 6 11.34 22.35 11.27
CA ARG A 6 10.86 22.41 12.66
C ARG A 6 9.39 22.86 12.74
N GLU A 7 8.99 23.77 11.87
CA GLU A 7 7.63 24.31 11.80
C GLU A 7 6.63 23.23 11.37
N ALA A 8 7.03 22.35 10.44
CA ALA A 8 6.20 21.25 9.95
C ALA A 8 6.03 20.12 10.98
N ILE A 9 6.98 19.95 11.91
CA ILE A 9 6.89 18.94 12.98
C ILE A 9 5.65 19.16 13.85
N ARG A 10 5.27 20.42 14.08
CA ARG A 10 4.10 20.81 14.88
C ARG A 10 2.77 20.33 14.27
N ASN A 11 2.77 19.95 12.99
CA ASN A 11 1.55 19.50 12.30
C ASN A 11 1.23 18.03 12.57
N PHE A 12 2.22 17.22 12.96
CA PHE A 12 2.02 15.78 13.21
C PHE A 12 2.42 15.33 14.62
N ILE A 13 3.03 16.20 15.42
CA ILE A 13 3.28 15.99 16.85
C ILE A 13 2.36 16.89 17.68
N PRO A 14 1.71 16.39 18.76
CA PRO A 14 1.86 15.03 19.30
C PRO A 14 1.19 13.97 18.42
N PHE A 15 1.77 12.77 18.43
CA PHE A 15 1.14 11.61 17.79
C PHE A 15 -0.15 11.25 18.53
N PRO A 16 -1.19 10.80 17.80
CA PRO A 16 -2.38 10.22 18.41
C PRO A 16 -2.01 9.05 19.31
N GLU A 17 -2.72 8.90 20.42
CA GLU A 17 -2.64 7.69 21.24
C GLU A 17 -2.96 6.46 20.38
N GLN A 18 -2.27 5.34 20.64
CA GLN A 18 -2.44 4.06 19.93
C GLN A 18 -2.02 4.08 18.44
N LEU A 19 -1.20 5.06 18.01
CA LEU A 19 -0.68 5.07 16.65
C LEU A 19 0.34 3.95 16.44
N GLU A 20 0.02 3.01 15.55
CA GLU A 20 0.90 1.88 15.19
C GLU A 20 1.84 2.20 14.00
N PHE A 21 1.64 3.33 13.30
CA PHE A 21 2.34 3.71 12.07
C PHE A 21 2.70 5.19 12.02
N GLU A 22 3.70 5.58 12.80
CA GLU A 22 4.16 6.97 12.88
C GLU A 22 4.62 7.53 11.53
N ASP A 23 5.35 6.73 10.76
CA ASP A 23 5.89 7.13 9.47
C ASP A 23 4.80 7.42 8.44
N TRP A 24 3.85 6.51 8.27
CA TRP A 24 2.72 6.69 7.35
C TRP A 24 1.80 7.82 7.78
N TYR A 25 1.54 7.95 9.09
CA TYR A 25 0.78 9.07 9.63
C TYR A 25 1.45 10.40 9.29
N THR A 26 2.74 10.54 9.61
CA THR A 26 3.50 11.76 9.32
C THR A 26 3.47 12.10 7.83
N VAL A 27 3.69 11.14 6.94
CA VAL A 27 3.65 11.39 5.48
C VAL A 27 2.27 11.87 5.05
N LEU A 28 1.19 11.20 5.47
CA LEU A 28 -0.14 11.60 5.04
C LEU A 28 -0.56 12.97 5.61
N THR A 29 -0.25 13.24 6.87
CA THR A 29 -0.50 14.55 7.49
C THR A 29 0.26 15.66 6.76
N LEU A 30 1.55 15.46 6.47
CA LEU A 30 2.32 16.44 5.70
C LEU A 30 1.76 16.64 4.30
N TYR A 31 1.34 15.55 3.63
CA TYR A 31 0.76 15.64 2.29
C TYR A 31 -0.56 16.44 2.30
N GLN A 32 -1.39 16.25 3.32
CA GLN A 32 -2.64 17.02 3.47
C GLN A 32 -2.37 18.51 3.67
N HIS A 33 -1.33 18.87 4.42
CA HIS A 33 -1.00 20.27 4.71
C HIS A 33 -0.28 20.98 3.56
N TYR A 34 0.64 20.29 2.87
CA TYR A 34 1.56 20.92 1.92
C TYR A 34 1.30 20.52 0.46
N GLY A 35 0.48 19.50 0.20
CA GLY A 35 0.12 19.01 -1.13
C GLY A 35 1.21 18.26 -1.88
N VAL A 36 2.49 18.52 -1.58
CA VAL A 36 3.64 17.86 -2.20
C VAL A 36 4.64 17.43 -1.13
N ILE A 37 5.16 16.21 -1.29
CA ILE A 37 6.27 15.68 -0.49
C ILE A 37 7.37 15.30 -1.47
N GLU A 38 8.51 15.96 -1.35
CA GLU A 38 9.69 15.64 -2.15
C GLU A 38 10.35 14.36 -1.63
N THR A 39 10.85 13.55 -2.55
CA THR A 39 11.56 12.32 -2.23
C THR A 39 13.01 12.43 -2.67
N CYS A 40 13.94 12.02 -1.81
CA CYS A 40 15.35 11.89 -2.18
C CYS A 40 15.55 10.50 -2.81
N SER A 41 15.99 10.48 -4.07
CA SER A 41 16.30 9.23 -4.79
C SER A 41 17.61 8.59 -4.33
N VAL A 42 18.44 9.34 -3.61
CA VAL A 42 19.72 8.86 -3.07
C VAL A 42 19.50 8.30 -1.67
N PRO A 43 19.90 7.04 -1.39
CA PRO A 43 19.77 6.46 -0.06
C PRO A 43 20.72 7.17 0.91
N LEU A 44 20.15 8.01 1.78
CA LEU A 44 20.92 8.76 2.80
C LEU A 44 21.38 7.85 3.95
N VAL A 45 20.65 6.77 4.22
CA VAL A 45 20.96 5.79 5.26
C VAL A 45 20.62 4.39 4.76
N ARG A 46 21.50 3.42 5.03
CA ARG A 46 21.21 2.01 4.77
C ARG A 46 20.29 1.49 5.86
N TYR A 47 19.06 1.14 5.48
CA TYR A 47 18.12 0.53 6.41
C TYR A 47 18.50 -0.93 6.66
N ARG A 48 18.56 -1.35 7.92
CA ARG A 48 18.84 -2.73 8.29
C ARG A 48 17.58 -3.56 8.04
N ILE A 49 17.67 -4.53 7.13
CA ILE A 49 16.60 -5.50 6.93
C ILE A 49 16.67 -6.49 8.08
N HIS A 50 15.66 -6.49 8.95
CA HIS A 50 15.50 -7.52 9.97
C HIS A 50 14.79 -8.73 9.37
N SER A 51 15.33 -9.93 9.58
CA SER A 51 14.76 -11.20 9.12
C SER A 51 13.35 -11.47 9.67
N GLU A 52 13.00 -10.84 10.78
CA GLU A 52 11.69 -10.95 11.42
C GLU A 52 10.68 -9.90 10.95
N SER A 53 11.05 -9.07 9.97
CA SER A 53 10.16 -8.04 9.44
C SER A 53 8.83 -8.65 8.98
N ASP A 54 7.72 -8.13 9.52
CA ASP A 54 6.36 -8.55 9.19
C ASP A 54 6.09 -8.59 7.69
N SER A 55 6.76 -7.71 6.93
CA SER A 55 6.61 -7.60 5.48
C SER A 55 7.28 -8.75 4.71
N GLN A 56 8.34 -9.39 5.24
CA GLN A 56 9.02 -10.51 4.58
C GLN A 56 8.37 -11.87 4.85
N ALA A 57 7.86 -12.11 6.05
CA ALA A 57 7.25 -13.38 6.45
C ALA A 57 5.79 -13.58 5.96
N SER A 58 5.19 -12.53 5.38
CA SER A 58 3.76 -12.49 5.00
C SER A 58 3.37 -13.36 3.80
N ARG A 59 4.33 -13.92 3.04
CA ARG A 59 4.00 -14.59 1.77
C ARG A 59 3.08 -15.81 1.92
N TRP A 60 3.07 -16.51 3.08
CA TRP A 60 2.26 -17.72 3.26
C TRP A 60 1.54 -17.85 4.61
N ASN A 61 1.77 -16.94 5.57
CA ASN A 61 1.10 -17.01 6.88
C ASN A 61 -0.22 -16.23 6.88
N TRP A 62 -1.33 -16.97 6.84
CA TRP A 62 -2.70 -16.46 6.80
C TRP A 62 -3.04 -15.51 7.96
N HIS A 63 -2.83 -15.96 9.20
CA HIS A 63 -3.13 -15.19 10.40
C HIS A 63 -2.34 -13.87 10.44
N ARG A 64 -1.07 -13.90 10.01
CA ARG A 64 -0.23 -12.70 9.93
C ARG A 64 -0.72 -11.72 8.86
N ARG A 65 -1.20 -12.20 7.71
CA ARG A 65 -1.82 -11.34 6.68
C ARG A 65 -3.11 -10.69 7.16
N LEU A 66 -3.97 -11.45 7.85
CA LEU A 66 -5.18 -10.91 8.45
C LEU A 66 -4.84 -9.82 9.46
N GLY A 67 -3.89 -10.07 10.36
CA GLY A 67 -3.41 -9.08 11.32
C GLY A 67 -2.87 -7.81 10.65
N LEU A 68 -2.13 -7.93 9.54
CA LEU A 68 -1.69 -6.77 8.75
C LEU A 68 -2.86 -5.97 8.16
N LEU A 69 -3.87 -6.64 7.61
CA LEU A 69 -5.05 -5.99 7.05
C LEU A 69 -5.90 -5.29 8.11
N GLU A 70 -6.05 -5.90 9.29
CA GLU A 70 -6.73 -5.30 10.44
C GLU A 70 -5.98 -4.07 10.95
N ARG A 71 -4.64 -4.14 10.99
CA ARG A 71 -3.76 -3.03 11.34
C ARG A 71 -3.94 -1.86 10.35
N ASP A 72 -3.88 -2.14 9.05
CA ASP A 72 -4.17 -1.17 7.99
C ASP A 72 -5.56 -0.53 8.15
N LEU A 73 -6.57 -1.33 8.48
CA LEU A 73 -7.94 -0.85 8.66
C LEU A 73 -8.05 0.15 9.82
N ARG A 74 -7.41 -0.15 10.96
CA ARG A 74 -7.36 0.77 12.12
C ARG A 74 -6.73 2.10 11.72
N PHE A 75 -5.61 2.04 11.01
CA PHE A 75 -4.93 3.24 10.52
C PHE A 75 -5.81 4.09 9.59
N LEU A 76 -6.46 3.48 8.60
CA LEU A 76 -7.31 4.22 7.67
C LEU A 76 -8.51 4.87 8.35
N ARG A 77 -9.11 4.20 9.35
CA ARG A 77 -10.20 4.77 10.16
C ARG A 77 -9.72 5.95 10.99
N LEU A 78 -8.53 5.85 11.61
CA LEU A 78 -7.89 6.96 12.31
C LEU A 78 -7.68 8.15 11.37
N MET A 79 -7.14 7.90 10.17
CA MET A 79 -6.94 8.95 9.17
C MET A 79 -8.26 9.59 8.76
N GLN A 80 -9.30 8.80 8.51
CA GLN A 80 -10.62 9.31 8.12
C GLN A 80 -11.21 10.31 9.12
N GLN A 81 -10.99 10.11 10.42
CA GLN A 81 -11.44 11.04 11.46
C GLN A 81 -10.74 12.40 11.41
N ARG A 82 -9.56 12.48 10.79
CA ARG A 82 -8.69 13.66 10.79
C ARG A 82 -8.65 14.41 9.46
N VAL A 83 -9.26 13.84 8.42
CA VAL A 83 -9.26 14.43 7.08
C VAL A 83 -10.31 15.54 6.99
N THR A 84 -9.86 16.72 6.58
CA THR A 84 -10.73 17.88 6.30
C THR A 84 -11.11 18.03 4.83
N ASN A 85 -10.43 17.34 3.91
CA ASN A 85 -10.67 17.40 2.47
C ASN A 85 -11.67 16.31 2.00
N ASP A 86 -12.82 16.71 1.48
CA ASP A 86 -13.90 15.81 1.06
C ASP A 86 -13.51 14.82 -0.06
N SER A 87 -12.69 15.25 -1.02
CA SER A 87 -12.21 14.38 -2.10
C SER A 87 -11.32 13.26 -1.53
N PHE A 88 -10.47 13.59 -0.57
CA PHE A 88 -9.61 12.62 0.09
C PHE A 88 -10.39 11.70 1.05
N LYS A 89 -11.42 12.23 1.71
CA LYS A 89 -12.34 11.47 2.58
C LYS A 89 -13.07 10.37 1.82
N SER A 90 -13.55 10.66 0.60
CA SER A 90 -14.19 9.66 -0.27
C SER A 90 -13.23 8.53 -0.68
N LYS A 91 -12.00 8.88 -1.07
CA LYS A 91 -10.95 7.89 -1.40
C LYS A 91 -10.58 7.00 -0.21
N LEU A 92 -10.51 7.57 0.99
CA LEU A 92 -10.29 6.82 2.23
C LEU A 92 -11.45 5.88 2.53
N GLN A 93 -12.69 6.35 2.43
CA GLN A 93 -13.88 5.52 2.64
C GLN A 93 -13.90 4.32 1.69
N HIS A 94 -13.58 4.52 0.42
CA HIS A 94 -13.47 3.43 -0.54
C HIS A 94 -12.40 2.42 -0.14
N SER A 95 -11.24 2.90 0.30
CA SER A 95 -10.11 2.06 0.75
C SER A 95 -10.42 1.25 2.02
N ILE A 96 -11.20 1.81 2.93
CA ILE A 96 -11.70 1.14 4.15
C ILE A 96 -12.66 0.03 3.74
N LEU A 97 -13.72 0.35 2.99
CA LEU A 97 -14.73 -0.61 2.56
C LEU A 97 -14.11 -1.79 1.79
N PHE A 98 -13.13 -1.51 0.93
CA PHE A 98 -12.38 -2.55 0.22
C PHE A 98 -11.68 -3.52 1.18
N ARG A 99 -10.96 -3.01 2.19
CA ARG A 99 -10.27 -3.84 3.18
C ARG A 99 -11.24 -4.58 4.10
N GLU A 100 -12.36 -3.97 4.49
CA GLU A 100 -13.40 -4.67 5.25
C GLU A 100 -13.99 -5.83 4.46
N ARG A 101 -14.25 -5.63 3.15
CA ARG A 101 -14.71 -6.70 2.26
C ARG A 101 -13.67 -7.79 2.09
N LEU A 102 -12.39 -7.43 2.00
CA LEU A 102 -11.32 -8.43 2.03
C LEU A 102 -11.37 -9.21 3.33
N ILE A 103 -11.30 -8.55 4.50
CA ILE A 103 -11.34 -9.21 5.82
C ILE A 103 -12.56 -10.12 5.98
N ARG A 104 -13.75 -9.67 5.58
CA ARG A 104 -15.01 -10.43 5.69
C ARG A 104 -15.15 -11.53 4.64
N GLY A 105 -14.64 -11.31 3.44
CA GLY A 105 -14.67 -12.26 2.32
C GLY A 105 -13.52 -13.26 2.35
N LEU A 106 -12.50 -13.02 3.18
CA LEU A 106 -11.33 -13.87 3.32
C LEU A 106 -11.62 -15.24 3.98
N PRO A 107 -12.49 -15.35 5.01
CA PRO A 107 -12.95 -16.64 5.56
C PRO A 107 -13.81 -17.46 4.58
N THR A 108 -14.47 -16.82 3.61
CA THR A 108 -15.29 -17.49 2.58
C THR A 108 -14.51 -17.82 1.31
N LEU A 109 -13.19 -17.61 1.29
CA LEU A 109 -12.30 -18.11 0.24
C LEU A 109 -12.03 -19.62 0.44
N ASP A 110 -13.10 -20.40 0.55
CA ASP A 110 -13.05 -21.84 0.29
C ASP A 110 -12.68 -22.06 -1.20
N LYS A 111 -12.16 -23.25 -1.54
CA LYS A 111 -11.49 -23.72 -2.78
C LYS A 111 -11.59 -22.89 -4.08
N GLY A 112 -12.68 -22.20 -4.36
CA GLY A 112 -12.90 -21.33 -5.53
C GLY A 112 -11.90 -20.20 -5.71
N VAL A 113 -11.24 -19.68 -4.67
CA VAL A 113 -10.30 -18.55 -4.85
C VAL A 113 -8.89 -18.99 -5.23
N ARG A 114 -8.51 -20.26 -4.99
CA ARG A 114 -7.35 -20.85 -5.66
C ARG A 114 -7.57 -20.88 -7.17
N ILE A 115 -8.81 -21.13 -7.61
CA ILE A 115 -9.20 -21.10 -9.03
C ILE A 115 -9.17 -19.66 -9.55
N SER A 116 -9.70 -18.68 -8.81
CA SER A 116 -9.64 -17.26 -9.22
C SER A 116 -8.22 -16.71 -9.28
N MET A 117 -7.34 -17.08 -8.34
CA MET A 117 -5.91 -16.74 -8.36
C MET A 117 -5.18 -17.44 -9.51
N ALA A 118 -5.49 -18.72 -9.79
CA ALA A 118 -4.93 -19.43 -10.94
C ALA A 118 -5.39 -18.80 -12.25
N LEU A 119 -6.67 -18.45 -12.37
CA LEU A 119 -7.23 -17.74 -13.53
C LEU A 119 -6.60 -16.35 -13.69
N LEU A 120 -6.42 -15.59 -12.61
CA LEU A 120 -5.72 -14.31 -12.66
C LEU A 120 -4.28 -14.49 -13.15
N LYS A 121 -3.57 -15.52 -12.65
CA LYS A 121 -2.19 -15.84 -13.03
C LYS A 121 -2.10 -16.22 -14.52
N THR A 122 -3.07 -16.99 -15.02
CA THR A 122 -3.19 -17.36 -16.44
C THR A 122 -3.52 -16.16 -17.31
N TYR A 123 -4.38 -15.25 -16.83
CA TYR A 123 -4.73 -14.03 -17.55
C TYR A 123 -3.54 -13.07 -17.64
N PHE A 124 -2.80 -12.90 -16.53
CA PHE A 124 -1.56 -12.11 -16.50
C PHE A 124 -0.45 -12.72 -17.36
N SER A 125 -0.28 -14.04 -17.38
CA SER A 125 0.73 -14.69 -18.23
C SER A 125 0.39 -14.56 -19.73
N LEU A 126 -0.88 -14.68 -20.10
CA LEU A 126 -1.37 -14.42 -21.46
C LEU A 126 -1.19 -12.95 -21.87
N ALA A 127 -1.50 -12.01 -20.97
CA ALA A 127 -1.31 -10.58 -21.23
C ALA A 127 0.19 -10.22 -21.40
N LEU A 128 1.08 -10.75 -20.55
CA LEU A 128 2.52 -10.57 -20.70
C LEU A 128 3.07 -11.21 -21.97
N SER A 129 2.58 -12.40 -22.35
CA SER A 129 2.99 -13.08 -23.58
C SER A 129 2.65 -12.23 -24.82
N ARG A 130 1.43 -11.70 -24.88
CA ARG A 130 0.98 -10.80 -25.96
C ARG A 130 1.76 -9.49 -25.99
N PHE A 131 2.13 -8.95 -24.82
CA PHE A 131 2.96 -7.75 -24.74
C PHE A 131 4.37 -8.02 -25.27
N ARG A 132 4.94 -9.19 -24.95
CA ARG A 132 6.26 -9.60 -25.41
C ARG A 132 6.29 -9.83 -26.93
N THR A 133 5.30 -10.49 -27.51
CA THR A 133 5.21 -10.65 -28.97
C THR A 133 5.04 -9.31 -29.68
N SER A 134 4.19 -8.42 -29.15
CA SER A 134 4.02 -7.06 -29.68
C SER A 134 5.33 -6.25 -29.66
N MET A 135 6.15 -6.37 -28.62
CA MET A 135 7.45 -5.69 -28.55
C MET A 135 8.49 -6.30 -29.50
N VAL A 136 8.49 -7.62 -29.68
CA VAL A 136 9.36 -8.30 -30.65
C VAL A 136 8.99 -7.89 -32.08
N ASP A 137 7.70 -7.86 -32.41
CA ASP A 137 7.22 -7.43 -33.73
C ASP A 137 7.57 -5.96 -34.01
N LYS A 138 7.46 -5.07 -33.00
CA LYS A 138 7.88 -3.67 -33.13
C LYS A 138 9.39 -3.54 -33.33
N ARG A 139 10.19 -4.36 -32.66
CA ARG A 139 11.65 -4.35 -32.81
C ARG A 139 12.09 -4.83 -34.20
N VAL A 140 11.49 -5.91 -34.70
CA VAL A 140 11.76 -6.41 -36.07
C VAL A 140 11.36 -5.40 -37.14
N ARG A 141 10.35 -4.55 -36.89
CA ARG A 141 9.97 -3.45 -37.80
C ARG A 141 10.87 -2.21 -37.71
N LEU A 142 11.63 -2.04 -36.63
CA LEU A 142 12.59 -0.94 -36.45
C LEU A 142 13.99 -1.30 -36.95
N GLU A 143 14.29 -2.59 -37.09
CA GLU A 143 15.56 -3.14 -37.60
C GLU A 143 15.51 -3.46 -39.12
N LYS A 144 14.40 -3.16 -39.80
CA LYS A 144 14.23 -3.22 -41.27
C LYS A 144 13.99 -1.84 -41.84
#